data_AF-A0A2E4IJK1-F1
#
_entry.id   AF-A0A2E4IJK1-F1
#
_cell.length_a   1.000
_cell.length_b   1.000
_cell.length_c   1.000
_cell.angle_alpha   90.00
_cell.angle_beta   90.00
_cell.angle_gamma   90.00
#
_symmetry.space_group_name_H-M   'P 1'
#
loop_
_entity.id
_entity.type
_entity.pdbx_description
1 polymer ?
#
loop_
_entity_poly.entity_id
_entity_poly.type
_entity_poly.pdbx_seq_one_letter_code
_entity_poly.pdbx_strand_id
1 'polypeptide(L)' 'ASFHHQLHHRYFNCNYGGIDMPLDQWFGSFNDGTSAETKRLLRKT' A
#
# COMPACT_ATOMS: atom_id res chain seq x y z
N ALA A 1 -2.65 -15.53 -3.59
CA ALA A 1 -2.06 -14.19 -3.36
C ALA A 1 -3.13 -13.15 -3.64
N SER A 2 -3.47 -12.29 -2.67
CA SER A 2 -4.50 -11.25 -2.84
C SER A 2 -3.98 -10.08 -3.68
N PHE A 3 -4.89 -9.27 -4.22
CA PHE A 3 -4.56 -8.07 -4.99
C PHE A 3 -3.66 -7.09 -4.19
N HIS A 4 -3.95 -6.89 -2.90
CA HIS A 4 -3.12 -6.12 -1.96
C HIS A 4 -1.66 -6.57 -1.95
N HIS A 5 -1.44 -7.89 -1.90
CA HIS A 5 -0.09 -8.46 -1.89
C HIS A 5 0.61 -8.30 -3.25
N GLN A 6 -0.12 -8.36 -4.37
CA GLN A 6 0.45 -8.07 -5.69
C GLN A 6 0.92 -6.62 -5.81
N LEU A 7 0.17 -5.67 -5.24
CA LEU A 7 0.58 -4.27 -5.18
C LEU A 7 1.84 -4.07 -4.34
N HIS A 8 1.96 -4.77 -3.20
CA HIS A 8 3.17 -4.76 -2.38
C HIS A 8 4.41 -5.23 -3.17
N HIS A 9 4.29 -6.28 -3.98
CA HIS A 9 5.40 -6.73 -4.86
C HIS A 9 5.72 -5.75 -5.99
N ARG A 10 4.71 -5.00 -6.47
CA ARG A 10 4.88 -4.02 -7.54
C ARG A 10 5.51 -2.71 -7.06
N TYR A 11 5.12 -2.26 -5.87
CA TYR A 11 5.50 -0.96 -5.33
C TYR A 11 6.21 -1.13 -4.00
N PHE A 12 7.42 -0.59 -3.91
CA PHE A 12 8.26 -0.78 -2.75
C PHE A 12 7.63 -0.26 -1.45
N ASN A 13 6.88 0.86 -1.49
CA ASN A 13 6.51 1.66 -0.31
C ASN A 13 5.04 1.48 0.17
N CYS A 14 4.40 0.34 -0.11
CA CYS A 14 3.01 0.11 0.32
C CYS A 14 2.72 -1.32 0.74
N ASN A 15 1.62 -1.48 1.48
CA ASN A 15 0.94 -2.76 1.71
C ASN A 15 1.80 -3.83 2.41
N TYR A 16 2.64 -3.42 3.37
CA TYR A 16 3.51 -4.31 4.16
C TYR A 16 2.75 -5.15 5.20
N GLY A 17 1.65 -4.61 5.73
CA GLY A 17 0.80 -5.22 6.74
C GLY A 17 -0.32 -6.08 6.12
N GLY A 18 -0.85 -6.99 6.94
CA GLY A 18 -2.02 -7.80 6.64
C GLY A 18 -3.27 -7.33 7.38
N ILE A 19 -4.37 -8.07 7.25
CA ILE A 19 -5.64 -7.75 7.94
C ILE A 19 -5.47 -7.79 9.47
N ASP A 20 -4.73 -8.78 9.98
CA ASP A 20 -4.51 -8.95 11.43
C ASP A 20 -3.60 -7.85 12.01
N MET A 21 -2.81 -7.19 11.18
CA MET A 21 -1.86 -6.13 11.56
C MET A 21 -1.91 -5.00 10.52
N PRO A 22 -2.89 -4.07 10.61
CA PRO A 22 -3.18 -3.07 9.58
C PRO A 22 -2.22 -1.87 9.61
N LEU A 23 -0.91 -2.14 9.65
CA LEU A 23 0.16 -1.15 9.82
C LEU A 23 0.10 -0.07 8.73
N ASP A 24 -0.23 -0.45 7.49
CA ASP A 24 -0.31 0.51 6.37
C ASP A 24 -1.42 1.55 6.55
N GLN A 25 -2.49 1.21 7.26
CA GLN A 25 -3.57 2.16 7.58
C GLN A 25 -3.15 3.10 8.69
N TRP A 26 -2.41 2.60 9.69
CA TRP A 26 -1.91 3.41 10.80
C TRP A 26 -0.81 4.38 10.38
N PHE A 27 0.14 3.93 9.56
CA PHE A 27 1.28 4.74 9.10
C PHE A 27 1.06 5.40 7.74
N GLY A 28 -0.09 5.12 7.10
CA GLY A 28 -0.52 5.78 5.88
C GLY A 28 0.29 5.40 4.63
N SER A 29 0.69 4.13 4.54
CA SER A 29 1.31 3.48 3.37
C SER A 29 0.34 2.55 2.62
N PHE A 30 -0.96 2.58 2.95
CA PHE A 30 -1.95 1.74 2.27
C PHE A 30 -2.16 2.19 0.81
N ASN A 31 -2.19 1.21 -0.10
CA ASN A 31 -2.47 1.38 -1.52
C ASN A 31 -3.61 0.46 -1.95
N ASP A 32 -4.74 1.05 -2.34
CA ASP A 32 -5.93 0.34 -2.83
C ASP A 32 -5.86 0.00 -4.34
N GLY A 33 -4.76 0.38 -5.00
CA GLY A 33 -4.56 0.17 -6.44
C GLY A 33 -5.12 1.29 -7.31
N THR A 34 -5.73 2.33 -6.73
CA THR A 34 -6.18 3.48 -7.50
C THR A 34 -5.00 4.35 -7.93
N SER A 35 -5.18 5.06 -9.05
CA SER A 35 -4.18 5.99 -9.56
C SER A 35 -3.96 7.18 -8.63
N ALA A 36 -5.00 7.60 -7.90
CA ALA A 36 -4.91 8.65 -6.89
C ALA A 36 -3.98 8.23 -5.75
N GLU A 37 -4.13 6.99 -5.26
CA GLU A 37 -3.37 6.49 -4.13
C GLU A 37 -1.92 6.24 -4.44
N THR A 38 -1.68 5.65 -5.61
CA THR A 38 -0.33 5.48 -6.14
C THR A 38 0.36 6.84 -6.28
N LYS A 39 -0.32 7.87 -6.81
CA LYS A 39 0.24 9.23 -6.91
C LYS A 39 0.50 9.85 -5.54
N ARG A 40 -0.37 9.64 -4.56
CA ARG A 40 -0.19 10.16 -3.20
C ARG A 40 1.05 9.56 -2.55
N LEU A 41 1.25 8.25 -2.67
CA LEU A 41 2.39 7.55 -2.08
C LEU A 41 3.72 7.93 -2.76
N LEU A 42 3.73 8.11 -4.08
CA LEU A 42 4.89 8.60 -4.81
C LEU A 42 5.28 10.05 -4.44
N ARG A 43 4.32 10.89 -4.03
CA ARG A 43 4.58 12.27 -3.58
C ARG A 43 5.05 12.37 -2.14
N LYS A 44 4.88 11.31 -1.35
CA LYS A 44 5.22 11.27 0.09
C LYS A 44 6.70 10.95 0.34
N THR A 45 7.44 10.59 -0.71
CA THR A 45 8.85 10.16 -0.68
C THR A 45 9.68 11.17 -1.45
#